data_AF-A0A846EWZ6-F1
#
_entry.id   AF-A0A846EWZ6-F1
#
_cell.length_a   1.000
_cell.length_b   1.000
_cell.length_c   1.000
_cell.angle_alpha   90.00
_cell.angle_beta   90.00
_cell.angle_gamma   90.00
#
_symmetry.space_group_name_H-M   'P 1'
#
loop_
_entity.id
_entity.type
_entity.pdbx_description
1 polymer ?
#
loop_
_entity_poly.entity_id
_entity_poly.type
_entity_poly.pdbx_seq_one_letter_code
_entity_poly.pdbx_strand_id
1 'polypeptide(L)'
;MTTNTGETVSVPNFYRKSQSNLARKQRKIARKEIGSNNWRVAQNRIARLHQHIARQREDFHYKTAHKLVKEYDLIAVEDLNIKGLAKNTKLSKSIYDVAWGTFIEKLNAVAAVRGVHVIKVNPHNTSHSLQ
;
A
#
# COMPACT_ATOMS: atom_id res chain seq x y z
N MET A 1 -2.95 19.29 6.14
CA MET A 1 -3.46 20.40 5.31
C MET A 1 -4.70 19.95 4.58
N THR A 2 -5.66 20.87 4.50
CA THR A 2 -7.11 20.68 4.30
C THR A 2 -7.50 20.69 2.81
N THR A 3 -8.69 20.18 2.49
CA THR A 3 -9.17 19.66 1.19
C THR A 3 -10.08 20.60 0.39
N ASN A 4 -10.40 20.25 -0.87
CA ASN A 4 -11.68 20.64 -1.50
C ASN A 4 -12.65 19.47 -1.82
N THR A 5 -12.42 18.24 -1.34
CA THR A 5 -13.45 17.17 -1.32
C THR A 5 -13.52 16.39 0.00
N GLY A 6 -12.91 16.92 1.07
CA GLY A 6 -13.19 16.52 2.46
C GLY A 6 -12.74 15.13 2.91
N GLU A 7 -12.81 14.11 2.07
CA GLU A 7 -12.65 12.73 2.52
C GLU A 7 -11.19 12.42 2.85
N THR A 8 -10.98 11.98 4.08
CA THR A 8 -9.68 11.55 4.57
C THR A 8 -9.66 10.04 4.52
N VAL A 9 -9.08 9.45 3.45
CA VAL A 9 -8.62 8.05 3.54
C VAL A 9 -7.40 8.08 4.45
N SER A 10 -7.68 8.04 5.74
CA SER A 10 -6.71 7.78 6.80
C SER A 10 -5.88 6.58 6.35
N VAL A 11 -4.54 6.72 6.30
CA VAL A 11 -3.66 5.54 6.40
C VAL A 11 -4.24 4.77 7.57
N PRO A 12 -4.74 3.52 7.39
CA PRO A 12 -5.47 2.88 8.46
C PRO A 12 -4.60 2.95 9.71
N ASN A 13 -5.03 3.70 10.73
CA ASN A 13 -4.24 3.89 11.95
C ASN A 13 -3.83 2.52 12.54
N PHE A 14 -4.62 1.48 12.22
CA PHE A 14 -4.37 0.08 12.47
C PHE A 14 -3.06 -0.46 11.87
N TYR A 15 -2.63 -0.04 10.68
CA TYR A 15 -1.38 -0.49 10.07
C TYR A 15 -0.17 0.02 10.87
N ARG A 16 -0.13 1.33 11.17
CA ARG A 16 0.93 1.92 12.01
C ARG A 16 0.93 1.33 13.42
N LYS A 17 -0.26 1.15 14.02
CA LYS A 17 -0.40 0.46 15.32
C LYS A 17 0.15 -0.96 15.28
N SER A 18 -0.13 -1.72 14.22
CA SER A 18 0.36 -3.09 14.06
C SER A 18 1.87 -3.15 13.88
N GLN A 19 2.45 -2.23 13.10
CA GLN A 19 3.91 -2.08 12.98
C GLN A 19 4.57 -1.70 14.32
N SER A 20 4.00 -0.75 15.07
CA SER A 20 4.51 -0.40 16.40
C SER A 20 4.44 -1.57 17.38
N ASN A 21 3.35 -2.35 17.34
CA ASN A 21 3.21 -3.57 18.15
C ASN A 21 4.24 -4.63 17.75
N LEU A 22 4.53 -4.78 16.45
CA LEU A 22 5.55 -5.68 15.94
C LEU A 22 6.93 -5.30 16.46
N ALA A 23 7.31 -4.02 16.32
CA ALA A 23 8.58 -3.51 16.82
C ALA A 23 8.74 -3.73 18.34
N ARG A 24 7.66 -3.55 19.11
CA ARG A 24 7.66 -3.82 20.56
C ARG A 24 7.87 -5.30 20.87
N LYS A 25 7.21 -6.21 20.13
CA LYS A 25 7.37 -7.66 20.32
C LYS A 25 8.76 -8.15 19.90
N GLN A 26 9.33 -7.59 18.83
CA GLN A 26 10.71 -7.86 18.41
C GLN A 26 11.73 -7.41 19.48
N ARG A 27 11.56 -6.22 20.08
CA ARG A 27 12.41 -5.81 21.21
C ARG A 27 12.29 -6.74 22.42
N LYS A 28 11.10 -7.28 22.68
CA LYS A 28 10.89 -8.25 23.78
C LYS A 28 11.52 -9.61 23.50
N ILE A 29 11.49 -10.11 22.26
CA ILE A 29 12.10 -11.41 21.93
C ILE A 29 13.62 -11.35 21.91
N ALA A 30 14.22 -10.22 21.55
CA ALA A 30 15.68 -10.03 21.56
C ALA A 30 16.32 -10.22 22.93
N ARG A 31 15.53 -10.08 24.02
CA ARG A 31 15.98 -10.28 25.41
C ARG A 31 15.71 -11.69 25.94
N LYS A 32 15.16 -12.59 25.12
CA LYS A 32 14.85 -13.97 25.51
C LYS A 32 16.00 -14.89 25.14
N GLU A 33 16.22 -15.90 25.96
CA GLU A 33 17.14 -17.00 25.65
C GLU A 33 16.70 -17.69 24.36
N ILE A 34 17.57 -17.64 23.35
CA ILE A 34 17.36 -18.23 22.03
C ILE A 34 17.17 -19.74 22.19
N GLY A 35 16.20 -20.32 21.49
CA GLY A 35 15.92 -21.76 21.54
C GLY A 35 15.06 -22.20 22.72
N SER A 36 14.85 -21.38 23.75
CA SER A 36 13.92 -21.68 24.84
C SER A 36 12.48 -21.83 24.33
N ASN A 37 11.64 -22.58 25.06
CA ASN A 37 10.21 -22.72 24.72
C ASN A 37 9.49 -21.36 24.66
N ASN A 38 9.83 -20.47 25.59
CA ASN A 38 9.30 -19.11 25.63
C ASN A 38 9.75 -18.25 24.44
N TRP A 39 10.94 -18.49 23.89
CA TRP A 39 11.42 -17.85 22.67
C TRP A 39 10.68 -18.36 21.44
N ARG A 40 10.53 -19.69 21.28
CA ARG A 40 9.78 -20.29 20.17
C ARG A 40 8.34 -19.79 20.10
N VAL A 41 7.65 -19.76 21.24
CA VAL A 41 6.27 -19.23 21.34
C VAL A 41 6.21 -17.74 20.94
N ALA A 42 7.20 -16.94 21.36
CA ALA A 42 7.27 -15.52 20.99
C ALA A 42 7.53 -15.33 19.48
N GLN A 43 8.40 -16.14 18.87
CA GLN A 43 8.65 -16.14 17.43
C GLN A 43 7.37 -16.42 16.65
N ASN A 44 6.61 -17.47 17.03
CA ASN A 44 5.34 -17.81 16.39
C ASN A 44 4.32 -16.66 16.46
N ARG A 45 4.28 -15.93 17.59
CA ARG A 45 3.42 -14.75 17.74
C ARG A 45 3.86 -13.59 16.83
N ILE A 46 5.16 -13.40 16.64
CA ILE A 46 5.71 -12.39 15.72
C ILE A 46 5.41 -12.76 14.27
N ALA A 47 5.60 -14.02 13.88
CA ALA A 47 5.27 -14.51 12.54
C ALA A 47 3.79 -14.29 12.18
N ARG A 48 2.87 -14.61 13.11
CA ARG A 48 1.44 -14.34 12.95
C ARG A 48 1.15 -12.84 12.78
N LEU A 49 1.87 -11.98 13.48
CA LEU A 49 1.70 -10.52 13.35
C LEU A 49 2.23 -10.00 12.01
N HIS A 50 3.35 -10.52 11.50
CA HIS A 50 3.82 -10.23 10.14
C HIS A 50 2.77 -10.62 9.10
N GLN A 51 2.21 -11.83 9.21
CA GLN A 51 1.16 -12.30 8.31
C GLN A 51 -0.10 -11.41 8.38
N HIS A 52 -0.49 -10.98 9.57
CA HIS A 52 -1.62 -10.06 9.75
C HIS A 52 -1.37 -8.71 9.06
N ILE A 53 -0.19 -8.11 9.25
CA ILE A 53 0.20 -6.85 8.62
C ILE A 53 0.23 -6.98 7.09
N ALA A 54 0.77 -8.08 6.57
CA ALA A 54 0.80 -8.36 5.14
C ALA A 54 -0.62 -8.47 4.55
N ARG A 55 -1.53 -9.17 5.24
CA ARG A 55 -2.94 -9.27 4.83
C ARG A 55 -3.67 -7.93 4.86
N GLN A 56 -3.43 -7.10 5.89
CA GLN A 56 -4.01 -5.75 5.96
C GLN A 56 -3.53 -4.86 4.80
N ARG A 57 -2.26 -4.97 4.45
CA ARG A 57 -1.68 -4.28 3.30
C ARG A 57 -2.31 -4.74 1.98
N GLU A 58 -2.42 -6.06 1.80
CA GLU A 58 -3.02 -6.63 0.59
C GLU A 58 -4.50 -6.26 0.44
N ASP A 59 -5.27 -6.31 1.52
CA ASP A 59 -6.67 -5.88 1.55
C ASP A 59 -6.81 -4.39 1.16
N PHE A 60 -5.94 -3.53 1.68
CA PHE A 60 -5.90 -2.13 1.29
C PHE A 60 -5.61 -1.97 -0.22
N HIS A 61 -4.61 -2.67 -0.75
CA HIS A 61 -4.27 -2.62 -2.17
C HIS A 61 -5.44 -3.05 -3.07
N TYR A 62 -6.09 -4.18 -2.77
CA TYR A 62 -7.23 -4.64 -3.55
C TYR A 62 -8.42 -3.70 -3.47
N LYS A 63 -8.78 -3.20 -2.28
CA LYS A 63 -9.87 -2.24 -2.11
C LYS A 63 -9.62 -0.97 -2.92
N THR A 64 -8.40 -0.46 -2.89
CA THR A 64 -8.00 0.69 -3.68
C THR A 64 -8.07 0.40 -5.18
N ALA A 65 -7.52 -0.73 -5.63
CA ALA A 65 -7.56 -1.14 -7.03
C ALA A 65 -9.01 -1.25 -7.55
N HIS A 66 -9.89 -1.93 -6.80
CA HIS A 66 -11.30 -2.05 -7.14
C HIS A 66 -12.04 -0.71 -7.18
N LYS A 67 -11.68 0.24 -6.31
CA LYS A 67 -12.23 1.59 -6.34
C LYS A 67 -11.80 2.31 -7.62
N LEU A 68 -10.51 2.34 -7.93
CA LEU A 68 -9.98 3.03 -9.10
C LEU A 68 -10.56 2.47 -10.40
N VAL A 69 -10.58 1.15 -10.55
CA VAL A 69 -11.11 0.47 -11.75
C VAL A 69 -12.64 0.64 -11.87
N LYS A 70 -13.35 0.99 -10.79
CA LYS A 70 -14.77 1.33 -10.84
C LYS A 70 -15.01 2.78 -11.28
N GLU A 71 -14.11 3.69 -10.90
CA GLU A 71 -14.27 5.13 -11.12
C GLU A 71 -13.67 5.62 -12.44
N TYR A 72 -12.75 4.86 -13.03
CA TYR A 72 -12.00 5.27 -14.22
C TYR A 72 -11.92 4.15 -15.25
N ASP A 73 -12.27 4.46 -16.50
CA ASP A 73 -12.20 3.54 -17.65
C ASP A 73 -10.77 3.40 -18.21
N LEU A 74 -9.88 4.34 -17.86
CA LEU A 74 -8.46 4.33 -18.22
C LEU A 74 -7.62 4.76 -17.02
N ILE A 75 -6.64 3.94 -16.64
CA ILE A 75 -5.73 4.23 -15.54
C ILE A 75 -4.29 4.26 -16.07
N ALA A 76 -3.71 5.46 -16.15
CA ALA A 76 -2.30 5.63 -16.46
C ALA A 76 -1.47 5.58 -15.16
N VAL A 77 -0.52 4.67 -15.11
CA VAL A 77 0.43 4.54 -14.00
C VAL A 77 1.82 4.90 -14.53
N GLU A 78 2.27 6.13 -14.27
CA GLU A 78 3.66 6.52 -14.54
C GLU A 78 4.54 6.20 -13.32
N ASP A 79 5.84 5.98 -13.55
CA ASP A 79 6.82 5.79 -12.46
C ASP A 79 7.04 7.08 -11.61
N LEU A 80 6.43 8.22 -12.01
CA LEU A 80 6.64 9.49 -11.31
C LEU A 80 5.55 10.55 -11.47
N ASN A 81 4.31 10.20 -11.83
CA ASN A 81 3.23 11.19 -11.87
C ASN A 81 1.99 10.80 -11.08
N ILE A 82 2.28 10.64 -9.79
CA ILE A 82 1.35 10.76 -8.68
C ILE A 82 0.40 11.95 -8.84
N LYS A 83 0.78 13.05 -9.52
CA LYS A 83 -0.04 14.28 -9.55
C LYS A 83 -1.39 14.09 -10.25
N GLY A 84 -1.54 13.11 -11.14
CA GLY A 84 -2.83 12.75 -11.75
C GLY A 84 -3.77 12.04 -10.78
N LEU A 85 -3.30 10.94 -10.15
CA LEU A 85 -4.06 10.21 -9.13
C LEU A 85 -4.25 11.03 -7.83
N ALA A 86 -3.25 11.83 -7.45
CA ALA A 86 -3.22 12.63 -6.23
C ALA A 86 -3.85 14.02 -6.37
N LYS A 87 -4.18 14.48 -7.59
CA LYS A 87 -5.01 15.68 -7.77
C LYS A 87 -6.38 15.52 -7.11
N ASN A 88 -6.83 14.28 -6.88
CA ASN A 88 -8.11 14.00 -6.24
C ASN A 88 -8.07 12.98 -5.08
N THR A 89 -6.92 12.39 -4.73
CA THR A 89 -6.89 11.40 -3.65
C THR A 89 -5.69 11.55 -2.70
N LYS A 90 -5.98 11.55 -1.39
CA LYS A 90 -4.99 11.44 -0.29
C LYS A 90 -4.27 10.08 -0.24
N LEU A 91 -4.45 9.23 -1.25
CA LEU A 91 -3.95 7.85 -1.32
C LEU A 91 -2.47 7.76 -1.64
N SER A 92 -1.87 8.75 -2.29
CA SER A 92 -0.50 8.68 -2.77
C SER A 92 0.53 8.40 -1.68
N LYS A 93 0.44 9.11 -0.55
CA LYS A 93 1.35 8.92 0.59
C LYS A 93 1.16 7.55 1.26
N SER A 94 -0.08 7.09 1.36
CA SER A 94 -0.44 5.78 1.93
C SER A 94 0.03 4.63 1.05
N ILE A 95 0.03 4.80 -0.27
CA ILE A 95 0.47 3.76 -1.20
C ILE A 95 2.01 3.72 -1.27
N TYR A 96 2.69 4.87 -1.24
CA TYR A 96 4.15 4.94 -1.16
C TYR A 96 4.70 4.28 0.11
N ASP A 97 4.07 4.51 1.27
CA ASP A 97 4.45 3.88 2.55
C ASP A 97 4.27 2.33 2.54
N VAL A 98 3.52 1.77 1.57
CA VAL A 98 2.92 0.43 1.66
C VAL A 98 3.31 -0.53 0.53
N ALA A 99 4.35 -0.21 -0.24
CA ALA A 99 4.94 -1.02 -1.33
C ALA A 99 4.20 -0.89 -2.68
N TRP A 100 4.49 0.22 -3.37
CA TRP A 100 3.96 0.59 -4.69
C TRP A 100 3.99 -0.53 -5.74
N GLY A 101 5.11 -1.25 -5.87
CA GLY A 101 5.22 -2.35 -6.85
C GLY A 101 4.12 -3.41 -6.67
N THR A 102 3.91 -3.86 -5.42
CA THR A 102 2.84 -4.82 -5.13
C THR A 102 1.44 -4.26 -5.35
N PHE A 103 1.26 -2.94 -5.19
CA PHE A 103 -0.02 -2.31 -5.50
C PHE A 103 -0.30 -2.32 -7.02
N ILE A 104 0.70 -2.02 -7.85
CA ILE A 104 0.57 -2.09 -9.32
C ILE A 104 0.22 -3.49 -9.80
N GLU A 105 0.84 -4.52 -9.21
CA GLU A 105 0.47 -5.91 -9.49
C GLU A 105 -1.02 -6.18 -9.20
N LYS A 106 -1.53 -5.73 -8.05
CA LYS A 106 -2.96 -5.92 -7.70
C LYS A 106 -3.88 -5.10 -8.59
N LEU A 107 -3.49 -3.87 -8.94
CA LEU A 107 -4.24 -3.01 -9.84
C LEU A 107 -4.39 -3.64 -11.23
N ASN A 108 -3.30 -4.14 -11.80
CA ASN A 108 -3.31 -4.85 -13.08
C ASN A 108 -4.21 -6.09 -13.03
N ALA A 109 -4.12 -6.88 -11.96
CA ALA A 109 -4.97 -8.06 -11.78
C ALA A 109 -6.47 -7.70 -11.76
N VAL A 110 -6.85 -6.66 -11.01
CA VAL A 110 -8.24 -6.21 -10.93
C VAL A 110 -8.73 -5.59 -12.25
N ALA A 111 -7.88 -4.81 -12.91
CA ALA A 111 -8.23 -4.17 -14.17
C ALA A 111 -8.42 -5.18 -15.30
N ALA A 112 -7.56 -6.21 -15.39
CA ALA A 112 -7.70 -7.31 -16.33
C ALA A 112 -9.04 -8.05 -16.16
N VAL A 113 -9.45 -8.32 -14.91
CA VAL A 113 -10.76 -8.96 -14.61
C VAL A 113 -11.94 -8.07 -15.04
N ARG A 114 -11.79 -6.75 -15.01
CA ARG A 114 -12.86 -5.79 -15.31
C ARG A 114 -12.82 -5.19 -16.71
N GLY A 115 -11.87 -5.61 -17.56
CA GLY A 115 -11.73 -5.09 -18.93
C GLY A 115 -11.21 -3.65 -19.00
N VAL A 116 -10.65 -3.11 -17.91
CA VAL A 116 -10.10 -1.75 -17.86
C VAL A 116 -8.64 -1.78 -18.28
N HIS A 117 -8.25 -0.85 -19.15
CA HIS A 117 -6.87 -0.75 -19.61
C HIS A 117 -6.01 -0.01 -18.59
N VAL A 118 -4.91 -0.66 -18.19
CA VAL A 118 -3.85 -0.04 -17.38
C VAL A 118 -2.64 0.20 -18.28
N ILE A 119 -2.30 1.47 -18.48
CA ILE A 119 -1.14 1.85 -19.30
C ILE A 119 0.01 2.19 -18.36
N LYS A 120 1.10 1.43 -18.46
CA LYS A 120 2.36 1.76 -17.80
C LYS A 120 3.12 2.74 -18.70
N VAL A 121 3.19 4.01 -18.29
CA VAL A 121 3.87 5.04 -19.07
C VAL A 121 5.32 5.17 -18.60
N ASN A 122 6.26 5.15 -19.54
CA ASN A 122 7.69 5.34 -19.27
C ASN A 122 7.95 6.84 -18.98
N PRO A 123 8.53 7.22 -17.83
CA PRO A 123 8.65 8.62 -17.40
C PRO A 123 9.60 9.48 -18.27
N HIS A 124 10.33 8.89 -19.20
CA HIS A 124 11.49 9.55 -19.82
C HIS A 124 11.19 10.58 -20.92
N ASN A 125 9.95 11.07 -21.10
CA ASN A 125 9.67 12.07 -22.16
C ASN A 125 8.44 13.00 -21.95
N THR A 126 7.85 13.13 -20.77
CA THR A 126 6.69 14.04 -20.57
C THR A 126 7.07 15.49 -20.18
N SER A 127 8.24 15.96 -20.64
CA SER A 127 8.62 17.38 -20.56
C SER A 127 9.34 17.82 -21.83
N HIS A 128 8.62 17.88 -22.95
CA HIS A 128 8.92 18.86 -23.99
C HIS A 128 7.68 19.72 -24.19
N SER A 129 7.86 20.98 -23.78
CA SER A 129 6.96 22.11 -23.89
C SER A 129 6.33 22.25 -25.28
N LEU A 130 5.04 22.55 -25.30
CA LEU A 130 4.39 23.24 -26.41
C LEU A 130 5.16 24.53 -26.71
N GLN A 131 5.63 24.68 -27.95
CA GLN A 131 5.82 25.99 -28.59
C GLN A 131 4.56 26.34 -29.36
#